data_AF-A0A7S7NTQ6-F1
#
_entry.id   AF-A0A7S7NTQ6-F1
#
_cell.length_a   1.000
_cell.length_b   1.000
_cell.length_c   1.000
_cell.angle_alpha   90.00
_cell.angle_beta   90.00
_cell.angle_gamma   90.00
#
_symmetry.space_group_name_H-M   'P 1'
#
loop_
_entity.id
_entity.type
_entity.pdbx_description
1 polymer ?
#
loop_
_entity_poly.entity_id
_entity_poly.type
_entity_poly.pdbx_seq_one_letter_code
_entity_poly.pdbx_strand_id
1 'polypeptide(L)'
;MLPNFLLPEQVVRQNGSGPTLEIGDSAGDVISLTLGIHRTIEQQSLDLSISGSVDGENWGDKPLAAFPQKFYCGVYSLIVDLSDRPDVRFLRVDWKVSRWGRGEPTPLFGMYVFAEAVGQGVMGAAG
;
A
#
# COMPACT_ATOMS: atom_id res chain seq x y z
N MET A 1 -5.85 -3.02 -17.14
CA MET A 1 -4.44 -3.37 -16.80
C MET A 1 -4.11 -2.80 -15.44
N LEU A 2 -3.45 -3.58 -14.58
CA LEU A 2 -3.01 -3.12 -13.26
C LEU A 2 -2.02 -1.95 -13.38
N PRO A 3 -2.21 -0.85 -12.62
CA PRO A 3 -1.21 0.21 -12.57
C PRO A 3 0.02 -0.28 -11.82
N ASN A 4 1.18 -0.05 -12.42
CA ASN A 4 2.46 -0.42 -11.83
C ASN A 4 2.70 0.26 -10.48
N PHE A 5 2.25 1.50 -10.28
CA PHE A 5 2.35 2.21 -9.00
C PHE A 5 0.97 2.51 -8.43
N LEU A 6 0.67 1.98 -7.24
CA LEU A 6 -0.46 2.43 -6.44
C LEU A 6 -0.20 3.77 -5.77
N LEU A 7 1.07 4.06 -5.51
CA LEU A 7 1.54 5.34 -5.01
C LEU A 7 2.88 5.64 -5.67
N PRO A 8 2.95 6.65 -6.57
CA PRO A 8 4.22 7.15 -7.06
C PRO A 8 5.10 7.65 -5.90
N GLU A 9 6.41 7.71 -6.14
CA GLU A 9 7.36 8.18 -5.15
C GLU A 9 7.01 9.58 -4.65
N GLN A 10 6.87 9.73 -3.33
CA GLN A 10 6.58 11.00 -2.70
C GLN A 10 7.13 11.07 -1.27
N VAL A 11 7.20 12.29 -0.74
CA VAL A 11 7.51 12.55 0.66
C VAL A 11 6.23 12.93 1.39
N VAL A 12 5.84 12.13 2.38
CA VAL A 12 4.67 12.37 3.23
C VAL A 12 5.09 12.92 4.59
N ARG A 13 4.30 13.87 5.10
CA ARG A 13 4.52 14.58 6.38
C ARG A 13 3.33 14.57 7.33
N GLN A 14 2.22 13.99 6.88
CA GLN A 14 0.96 13.91 7.62
C GLN A 14 0.18 12.68 7.12
N ASN A 15 -0.85 12.30 7.85
CA ASN A 15 -1.79 11.25 7.43
C ASN A 15 -2.41 11.62 6.09
N GLY A 16 -2.73 10.62 5.29
CA GLY A 16 -3.30 10.86 3.98
C GLY A 16 -3.67 9.59 3.24
N SER A 17 -4.11 9.82 2.02
CA SER A 17 -4.55 8.81 1.09
C SER A 17 -3.97 9.11 -0.28
N GLY A 18 -3.65 8.06 -1.02
CA GLY A 18 -3.15 8.12 -2.38
C GLY A 18 -4.27 8.35 -3.39
N PRO A 19 -3.93 8.31 -4.69
CA PRO A 19 -4.93 8.38 -5.74
C PRO A 19 -5.86 7.15 -5.72
N THR A 20 -7.09 7.34 -6.17
CA THR A 20 -8.01 6.27 -6.54
C THR A 20 -7.54 5.65 -7.85
N LEU A 21 -7.25 4.35 -7.85
CA LEU A 21 -6.69 3.67 -9.01
C LEU A 21 -7.53 2.46 -9.41
N GLU A 22 -7.96 2.44 -10.66
CA GLU A 22 -8.71 1.32 -11.24
C GLU A 22 -7.77 0.15 -11.56
N ILE A 23 -8.14 -1.07 -11.20
CA ILE A 23 -7.33 -2.28 -11.44
C ILE A 23 -7.72 -3.05 -12.70
N GLY A 24 -8.83 -2.67 -13.35
CA GLY A 24 -9.30 -3.26 -14.60
C GLY A 24 -9.48 -4.78 -14.51
N ASP A 25 -8.82 -5.51 -15.42
CA ASP A 25 -8.91 -6.98 -15.53
C ASP A 25 -8.29 -7.73 -14.35
N SER A 26 -7.53 -7.06 -13.47
CA SER A 26 -6.96 -7.67 -12.26
C SER A 26 -7.95 -7.75 -11.09
N ALA A 27 -9.23 -7.43 -11.32
CA ALA A 27 -10.28 -7.71 -10.35
C ALA A 27 -10.44 -9.22 -10.16
N GLY A 28 -10.39 -9.69 -8.91
CA GLY A 28 -10.40 -11.12 -8.59
C GLY A 28 -9.03 -11.79 -8.56
N ASP A 29 -7.96 -11.08 -8.96
CA ASP A 29 -6.60 -11.63 -8.97
C ASP A 29 -5.89 -11.51 -7.62
N VAL A 30 -4.77 -12.23 -7.50
CA VAL A 30 -3.80 -12.04 -6.41
C VAL A 30 -2.76 -11.02 -6.86
N ILE A 31 -2.62 -9.94 -6.09
CA ILE A 31 -1.72 -8.82 -6.38
C ILE A 31 -0.59 -8.81 -5.34
N SER A 32 0.65 -8.71 -5.81
CA SER A 32 1.80 -8.44 -4.96
C SER A 32 2.06 -6.94 -4.90
N LEU A 33 2.19 -6.43 -3.70
CA LEU A 33 2.51 -5.04 -3.44
C LEU A 33 3.90 -4.91 -2.84
N THR A 34 4.66 -3.95 -3.34
CA THR A 34 5.99 -3.60 -2.82
C THR A 34 5.99 -2.17 -2.32
N LEU A 35 6.19 -2.01 -1.02
CA LEU A 35 6.42 -0.73 -0.35
C LEU A 35 7.92 -0.46 -0.28
N GLY A 36 8.39 0.57 -0.97
CA GLY A 36 9.74 1.10 -0.80
C GLY A 36 9.71 2.32 0.11
N ILE A 37 10.52 2.31 1.18
CA ILE A 37 10.80 3.47 2.02
C ILE A 37 12.26 3.84 1.80
N HIS A 38 12.51 4.99 1.18
CA HIS A 38 13.86 5.46 0.85
C HIS A 38 14.33 6.62 1.73
N ARG A 39 13.42 7.25 2.50
CA ARG A 39 13.77 8.32 3.43
C ARG A 39 12.95 8.21 4.72
N THR A 40 13.63 8.36 5.84
CA THR A 40 13.03 8.38 7.19
C THR A 40 13.88 9.26 8.11
N ILE A 41 13.35 9.61 9.27
CA ILE A 41 14.05 10.22 10.40
C ILE A 41 13.80 9.37 11.66
N GLU A 42 14.53 9.60 12.75
CA GLU A 42 14.38 8.80 13.97
C GLU A 42 13.07 9.08 14.71
N GLN A 43 12.58 8.08 15.46
CA GLN A 43 11.43 8.18 16.37
C GLN A 43 10.10 8.59 15.70
N GLN A 44 9.75 7.85 14.66
CA GLN A 44 8.48 7.97 13.96
C GLN A 44 8.00 6.61 13.47
N SER A 45 6.71 6.50 13.17
CA SER A 45 6.10 5.31 12.62
C SER A 45 5.26 5.63 11.40
N LEU A 46 5.12 4.62 10.53
CA LEU A 46 4.26 4.58 9.37
C LEU A 46 3.36 3.34 9.47
N ASP A 47 2.06 3.57 9.50
CA ASP A 47 1.03 2.55 9.29
C ASP A 47 0.47 2.75 7.89
N LEU A 48 0.62 1.75 7.02
CA LEU A 48 0.18 1.82 5.62
C LEU A 48 -0.75 0.65 5.31
N SER A 49 -1.92 0.98 4.78
CA SER A 49 -2.97 0.04 4.43
C SER A 49 -3.47 0.24 3.01
N ILE A 50 -4.10 -0.80 2.48
CA ILE A 50 -4.66 -0.83 1.14
C ILE A 50 -6.16 -1.00 1.28
N SER A 51 -6.91 -0.05 0.74
CA SER A 51 -8.36 -0.08 0.73
C SER A 51 -8.86 -0.45 -0.66
N GLY A 52 -9.99 -1.17 -0.70
CA GLY A 52 -10.65 -1.60 -1.91
C GLY A 52 -12.00 -0.91 -2.06
N SER A 53 -12.39 -0.64 -3.29
CA SER A 53 -13.68 -0.04 -3.59
C SER A 53 -14.26 -0.62 -4.89
N VAL A 54 -15.58 -0.69 -4.95
CA VAL A 54 -16.34 -1.08 -6.15
C VAL A 54 -16.56 0.13 -7.07
N ASP A 55 -16.69 1.33 -6.50
CA ASP A 55 -17.09 2.56 -7.20
C ASP A 55 -16.00 3.67 -7.22
N GLY A 56 -14.93 3.49 -6.44
CA GLY A 56 -13.84 4.46 -6.30
C GLY A 56 -14.12 5.59 -5.29
N GLU A 57 -15.29 5.59 -4.65
CA GLU A 57 -15.73 6.61 -3.69
C GLU A 57 -15.88 6.02 -2.29
N ASN A 58 -16.44 4.82 -2.19
CA ASN A 58 -16.70 4.12 -0.93
C ASN A 58 -15.65 3.03 -0.68
N TRP A 59 -14.89 3.16 0.41
CA TRP A 59 -13.70 2.34 0.69
C TRP A 59 -13.89 1.29 1.79
N GLY A 60 -15.10 1.18 2.34
CA GLY A 60 -15.45 0.29 3.44
C GLY A 60 -14.79 0.68 4.78
N ASP A 61 -15.15 -0.06 5.83
CA ASP A 61 -14.65 0.20 7.19
C ASP A 61 -13.31 -0.51 7.48
N LYS A 62 -12.97 -1.53 6.68
CA LYS A 62 -11.79 -2.37 6.89
C LYS A 62 -10.91 -2.34 5.64
N PRO A 63 -9.60 -2.10 5.79
CA PRO A 63 -8.68 -2.23 4.68
C PRO A 63 -8.62 -3.69 4.21
N LEU A 64 -8.30 -3.88 2.93
CA LEU A 64 -8.06 -5.20 2.34
C LEU A 64 -6.81 -5.85 2.93
N ALA A 65 -5.76 -5.06 3.14
CA ALA A 65 -4.51 -5.51 3.74
C ALA A 65 -3.75 -4.33 4.35
N ALA A 66 -2.81 -4.61 5.24
CA ALA A 66 -1.93 -3.60 5.82
C ALA A 66 -0.51 -4.15 6.01
N PHE A 67 0.48 -3.30 5.80
CA PHE A 67 1.85 -3.62 6.16
C PHE A 67 2.00 -3.57 7.68
N PRO A 68 2.79 -4.45 8.30
CA PRO A 68 3.22 -4.24 9.68
C PRO A 68 3.90 -2.88 9.80
N GLN A 69 3.62 -2.17 10.90
CA GLN A 69 4.13 -0.82 11.14
C GLN A 69 5.62 -0.68 10.83
N LYS A 70 5.99 0.38 10.11
CA LYS A 70 7.37 0.65 9.67
C LYS A 70 7.95 1.88 10.34
N PHE A 71 9.27 1.85 10.51
CA PHE A 71 10.04 2.91 11.17
C PHE A 71 11.27 3.31 10.34
N TYR A 72 11.77 2.38 9.50
CA TYR A 72 13.05 2.50 8.82
C TYR A 72 12.92 2.43 7.30
N CYS A 73 13.97 2.86 6.61
CA CYS A 73 14.11 2.62 5.18
C CYS A 73 14.20 1.10 4.89
N GLY A 74 13.70 0.70 3.73
CA GLY A 74 13.68 -0.69 3.31
C GLY A 74 12.69 -0.94 2.18
N VAL A 75 12.69 -2.17 1.69
CA VAL A 75 11.73 -2.66 0.71
C VAL A 75 10.95 -3.79 1.37
N TYR A 76 9.62 -3.71 1.32
CA TYR A 76 8.71 -4.64 1.99
C TYR A 76 7.65 -5.10 1.01
N SER A 77 7.25 -6.37 1.09
CA SER A 77 6.21 -6.91 0.22
C SER A 77 5.01 -7.41 1.01
N LEU A 78 3.83 -7.34 0.39
CA LEU A 78 2.55 -7.79 0.93
C LEU A 78 1.71 -8.35 -0.21
N ILE A 79 0.99 -9.44 0.04
CA ILE A 79 0.03 -9.99 -0.92
C ILE A 79 -1.37 -9.47 -0.59
N VAL A 80 -2.09 -9.03 -1.62
CA VAL A 80 -3.51 -8.71 -1.58
C VAL A 80 -4.24 -9.73 -2.44
N ASP A 81 -5.02 -10.58 -1.79
CA ASP A 81 -5.84 -11.58 -2.45
C ASP A 81 -7.27 -11.02 -2.66
N LEU A 82 -7.64 -10.82 -3.92
CA LEU A 82 -8.96 -10.35 -4.32
C LEU A 82 -9.87 -11.48 -4.82
N SER A 83 -9.46 -12.74 -4.77
CA SER A 83 -10.25 -13.86 -5.32
C SER A 83 -11.63 -14.00 -4.67
N ASP A 84 -11.74 -13.68 -3.37
CA ASP A 84 -13.03 -13.63 -2.66
C ASP A 84 -13.78 -12.28 -2.80
N ARG A 85 -13.22 -11.32 -3.56
CA ARG A 85 -13.72 -9.94 -3.74
C ARG A 85 -13.64 -9.49 -5.20
N PRO A 86 -14.25 -10.23 -6.15
CA PRO A 86 -14.16 -9.94 -7.59
C PRO A 86 -14.89 -8.64 -8.00
N ASP A 87 -15.69 -8.08 -7.12
CA ASP A 87 -16.40 -6.81 -7.28
C ASP A 87 -15.51 -5.59 -7.03
N VAL A 88 -14.36 -5.74 -6.35
CA VAL A 88 -13.41 -4.63 -6.14
C VAL A 88 -12.81 -4.21 -7.49
N ARG A 89 -12.98 -2.93 -7.84
CA ARG A 89 -12.49 -2.32 -9.09
C ARG A 89 -11.44 -1.25 -8.87
N PHE A 90 -11.35 -0.71 -7.65
CA PHE A 90 -10.44 0.36 -7.33
C PHE A 90 -9.63 0.03 -6.07
N LEU A 91 -8.36 0.41 -6.09
CA LEU A 91 -7.47 0.35 -4.94
C LEU A 91 -7.00 1.77 -4.57
N ARG A 92 -6.73 1.96 -3.28
CA ARG A 92 -6.10 3.16 -2.75
C ARG A 92 -5.16 2.80 -1.61
N VAL A 93 -4.05 3.51 -1.56
CA VAL A 93 -3.11 3.44 -0.43
C VAL A 93 -3.53 4.48 0.61
N ASP A 94 -3.68 4.06 1.85
CA ASP A 94 -3.92 4.95 2.98
C ASP A 94 -2.76 4.85 3.96
N TRP A 95 -2.34 5.98 4.53
CA TRP A 95 -1.25 6.00 5.50
C TRP A 95 -1.54 6.89 6.71
N LYS A 96 -0.99 6.47 7.84
CA LYS A 96 -0.87 7.26 9.06
C LYS A 96 0.59 7.35 9.46
N VAL A 97 1.01 8.56 9.82
CA VAL A 97 2.36 8.83 10.28
C VAL A 97 2.29 9.43 11.67
N SER A 98 3.16 8.95 12.56
CA SER A 98 3.29 9.47 13.92
C SER A 98 4.74 9.74 14.23
N ARG A 99 5.00 10.75 15.05
CA ARG A 99 6.34 11.13 15.48
C ARG A 99 6.34 11.41 16.97
N TRP A 100 7.31 10.83 17.68
CA TRP A 100 7.48 11.03 19.12
C TRP A 100 8.95 11.28 19.39
N GLY A 101 9.35 12.51 19.66
CA GLY A 101 10.76 12.80 19.83
C GLY A 101 11.05 14.25 20.19
N ARG A 102 12.32 14.53 20.48
CA ARG A 102 12.79 15.91 20.66
C ARG A 102 13.08 16.53 19.29
N GLY A 103 12.65 17.76 19.06
CA GLY A 103 12.85 18.49 17.80
C GLY A 103 11.55 18.78 17.05
N GLU A 104 11.64 19.03 15.74
CA GLU A 104 10.49 19.26 14.85
C GLU A 104 9.49 18.09 14.98
N PRO A 105 8.21 18.34 15.27
CA PRO A 105 7.23 17.28 15.49
C PRO A 105 6.68 16.69 14.19
N THR A 106 7.06 17.22 13.02
CA THR A 106 6.55 16.79 11.73
C THR A 106 7.22 15.48 11.27
N PRO A 107 6.43 14.40 11.04
CA PRO A 107 6.95 13.18 10.43
C PRO A 107 7.54 13.42 9.04
N LEU A 108 8.40 12.50 8.59
CA LEU A 108 8.97 12.53 7.24
C LEU A 108 9.21 11.10 6.75
N PHE A 109 8.42 10.64 5.80
CA PHE A 109 8.65 9.39 5.07
C PHE A 109 8.72 9.67 3.57
N GLY A 110 9.81 9.25 2.93
CA GLY A 110 9.91 9.14 1.47
C GLY A 110 9.56 7.72 1.08
N MET A 111 8.48 7.54 0.32
CA MET A 111 7.94 6.21 0.01
C MET A 111 7.26 6.12 -1.36
N TYR A 112 7.13 4.89 -1.86
CA TYR A 112 6.30 4.51 -3.00
C TYR A 112 5.62 3.16 -2.74
N VAL A 113 4.54 2.87 -3.46
CA VAL A 113 3.89 1.56 -3.47
C VAL A 113 3.74 1.10 -4.92
N PHE A 114 4.39 -0.01 -5.23
CA PHE A 114 4.35 -0.68 -6.52
C PHE A 114 3.42 -1.90 -6.47
N ALA A 115 2.72 -2.20 -7.55
CA ALA A 115 1.82 -3.34 -7.65
C ALA A 115 2.10 -4.18 -8.89
N GLU A 116 2.10 -5.48 -8.71
CA GLU A 116 2.28 -6.48 -9.76
C GLU A 116 1.21 -7.56 -9.61
N ALA A 117 0.63 -7.98 -10.73
CA ALA A 117 -0.21 -9.17 -10.74
C ALA A 117 0.69 -10.39 -10.48
N VAL A 118 0.31 -11.25 -9.55
CA VAL A 118 1.02 -12.52 -9.35
C VAL A 118 0.58 -13.46 -10.45
N GLY A 119 1.40 -13.62 -11.48
CA GLY A 119 1.16 -14.63 -12.51
C GLY A 119 1.06 -16.02 -11.85
N GLN A 120 0.10 -16.84 -12.29
CA GLN A 120 -0.21 -18.16 -11.70
C GLN A 120 0.95 -19.19 -11.72
N GLY A 121 2.16 -18.82 -12.15
CA GLY A 121 3.33 -19.69 -12.23
C GLY A 121 4.26 -19.69 -11.01
N VAL A 122 4.12 -18.79 -10.03
CA VAL A 122 5.12 -18.64 -8.95
C VAL A 122 4.73 -19.31 -7.63
N MET A 123 3.48 -19.75 -7.47
CA MET A 123 3.04 -20.47 -6.26
C MET A 123 3.46 -21.95 -6.18
N GLY A 124 4.25 -22.46 -7.14
CA GLY A 124 4.62 -23.87 -7.25
C GLY A 124 5.92 -24.31 -6.57
N ALA A 125 6.66 -23.42 -5.89
CA ALA A 125 7.98 -23.75 -5.35
C ALA A 125 8.05 -23.66 -3.81
N ALA A 126 7.31 -24.54 -3.14
CA ALA A 126 7.61 -24.98 -1.78
C ALA A 126 7.17 -26.44 -1.67
N GLY A 127 8.02 -27.34 -2.18
CA GLY A 127 7.97 -28.79 -1.97
C GLY A 127 9.16 -29.24 -1.16
#